data_AF-A0A7V3NIV6-F1
#
_entry.id   AF-A0A7V3NIV6-F1
#
_cell.length_a   1.000
_cell.length_b   1.000
_cell.length_c   1.000
_cell.angle_alpha   90.00
_cell.angle_beta   90.00
_cell.angle_gamma   90.00
#
_symmetry.space_group_name_H-M   'P 1'
#
loop_
_entity.id
_entity.type
_entity.pdbx_description
1 polymer ?
#
loop_
_entity_poly.entity_id
_entity_poly.type
_entity_poly.pdbx_seq_one_letter_code
_entity_poly.pdbx_strand_id
1 'polypeptide(L)'
;MQIINPHLLNVLVVLLYILLFGGLSLVRQEGLSTRFALESLALGGLIVGASLAAGAPASPVLVLVALYLVTMRSRWLAELGTLVGRQGRFGLAQSLYSLALRLWPDTAARRIALLNRGALWVKAGNPQRAREVLEPLLQEEDLSPRHAAAAHYNLGIAYERLGQGDRAVGHFNAAIEALPGSLYALGAEAALRRRRKGAAPPAEPQAPKEDKEDEG
;
A
#
# COMPACT_ATOMS: atom_id res chain seq x y z
N MET A 1 -46.71 6.89 -7.50
CA MET A 1 -45.23 6.77 -7.49
C MET A 1 -44.69 8.17 -7.21
N GLN A 2 -44.27 8.46 -5.98
CA GLN A 2 -43.76 9.80 -5.64
C GLN A 2 -42.43 10.03 -6.37
N ILE A 3 -42.40 11.06 -7.22
CA ILE A 3 -41.18 11.49 -7.91
C ILE A 3 -40.31 12.17 -6.84
N ILE A 4 -39.25 11.49 -6.39
CA ILE A 4 -38.26 12.06 -5.48
C ILE A 4 -37.67 13.32 -6.14
N ASN A 5 -37.58 14.43 -5.40
CA ASN A 5 -36.95 15.65 -5.90
C ASN A 5 -35.51 15.33 -6.37
N PRO A 6 -35.15 15.61 -7.64
CA PRO A 6 -33.87 15.19 -8.21
C PRO A 6 -32.67 15.82 -7.50
N HIS A 7 -32.82 16.99 -6.88
CA HIS A 7 -31.75 17.60 -6.07
C HIS A 7 -31.56 16.86 -4.74
N LEU A 8 -32.65 16.41 -4.10
CA LEU A 8 -32.58 15.56 -2.89
C LEU A 8 -31.92 14.21 -3.21
N LEU A 9 -32.21 13.65 -4.39
CA LEU A 9 -31.54 12.44 -4.85
C LEU A 9 -30.03 12.64 -4.94
N ASN A 10 -29.56 13.76 -5.51
CA ASN A 10 -28.13 14.06 -5.61
C ASN A 10 -27.46 14.24 -4.23
N VAL A 11 -28.13 14.89 -3.28
CA VAL A 11 -27.65 14.97 -1.89
C VAL A 11 -27.54 13.57 -1.28
N LEU A 12 -28.54 12.72 -1.46
CA LEU A 12 -28.52 11.33 -0.99
C LEU A 12 -27.37 10.55 -1.63
N VAL A 13 -27.12 10.73 -2.93
CA VAL A 13 -25.99 10.11 -3.64
C VAL A 13 -24.65 10.50 -3.02
N VAL A 14 -24.43 11.78 -2.68
CA VAL A 14 -23.19 12.24 -2.02
C VAL A 14 -23.03 11.58 -0.65
N LEU A 15 -24.10 11.52 0.15
CA LEU A 15 -24.07 10.91 1.48
C LEU A 15 -23.82 9.39 1.41
N LEU A 16 -24.50 8.69 0.50
CA LEU A 16 -24.30 7.27 0.27
C LEU A 16 -22.88 6.98 -0.25
N TYR A 17 -22.33 7.85 -1.09
CA TYR A 17 -20.96 7.75 -1.56
C TYR A 17 -19.96 7.83 -0.39
N ILE A 18 -20.11 8.81 0.50
CA ILE A 18 -19.26 8.96 1.69
C ILE A 18 -19.42 7.75 2.61
N LEU A 19 -20.64 7.29 2.85
CA LEU A 19 -20.93 6.16 3.71
C LEU A 19 -20.32 4.86 3.15
N LEU A 20 -20.48 4.61 1.85
CA LEU A 20 -19.95 3.41 1.20
C LEU A 20 -18.42 3.39 1.24
N PHE A 21 -17.76 4.43 0.74
CA PHE A 21 -16.30 4.47 0.64
C PHE A 21 -15.62 4.70 1.99
N GLY A 22 -16.23 5.50 2.87
CA GLY A 22 -15.80 5.65 4.26
C GLY A 22 -15.93 4.34 5.04
N GLY A 23 -17.04 3.61 4.86
CA GLY A 23 -17.25 2.28 5.45
C GLY A 23 -16.22 1.26 4.96
N LEU A 24 -15.92 1.25 3.65
CA LEU A 24 -14.85 0.40 3.10
C LEU A 24 -13.47 0.71 3.71
N SER A 25 -13.19 1.98 4.02
CA SER A 25 -11.95 2.39 4.69
C SER A 25 -11.86 1.85 6.12
N LEU A 26 -12.98 1.85 6.87
CA LEU A 26 -13.06 1.24 8.19
C LEU A 26 -12.86 -0.27 8.15
N VAL A 27 -13.48 -0.96 7.19
CA VAL A 27 -13.29 -2.40 6.99
C VAL A 27 -11.83 -2.75 6.72
N ARG A 28 -11.08 -1.84 6.09
CA ARG A 28 -9.64 -2.01 5.83
C ARG A 28 -8.73 -1.57 6.98
N GLN A 29 -9.29 -1.13 8.10
CA GLN A 29 -8.54 -0.55 9.22
C GLN A 29 -7.66 0.64 8.79
N GLU A 30 -8.14 1.42 7.81
CA GLU A 30 -7.47 2.63 7.30
C GLU A 30 -8.00 3.91 8.00
N GLY A 31 -9.08 3.79 8.78
CA GLY A 31 -9.76 4.91 9.43
C GLY A 31 -10.64 5.72 8.47
N LEU A 32 -11.46 6.63 9.00
CA LEU A 32 -12.24 7.57 8.19
C LEU A 32 -11.37 8.77 7.82
N SER A 33 -11.10 8.94 6.53
CA SER A 33 -10.40 10.09 6.01
C SER A 33 -11.30 11.34 6.09
N THR A 34 -11.02 12.22 7.05
CA THR A 34 -11.73 13.51 7.20
C THR A 34 -11.64 14.34 5.94
N ARG A 35 -10.47 14.32 5.30
CA ARG A 35 -10.23 14.97 4.02
C ARG A 35 -11.13 14.43 2.91
N PHE A 36 -11.21 13.11 2.75
CA PHE A 36 -12.09 12.49 1.76
C PHE A 36 -13.55 12.90 1.97
N ALA A 37 -14.02 12.90 3.23
CA ALA A 37 -15.38 13.31 3.56
C ALA A 37 -15.63 14.77 3.22
N LEU A 38 -14.70 15.67 3.59
CA LEU A 38 -14.81 17.10 3.30
C LEU A 38 -14.74 17.40 1.80
N GLU A 39 -13.81 16.79 1.06
CA GLU A 39 -13.72 16.95 -0.41
C GLU A 39 -15.02 16.46 -1.08
N SER A 40 -15.59 15.34 -0.62
CA SER A 40 -16.85 14.81 -1.14
C SER A 40 -18.04 15.72 -0.85
N LEU A 41 -18.15 16.26 0.37
CA LEU A 41 -19.21 17.19 0.76
C LEU A 41 -19.09 18.52 0.00
N ALA A 42 -17.88 19.07 -0.09
CA ALA A 42 -17.64 20.33 -0.79
C ALA A 42 -17.98 20.21 -2.29
N LEU A 43 -17.48 19.15 -2.95
CA LEU A 43 -17.77 18.92 -4.36
C LEU A 43 -19.26 18.61 -4.59
N GLY A 44 -19.86 17.77 -3.75
CA GLY A 44 -21.28 17.46 -3.82
C GLY A 44 -22.15 18.71 -3.65
N GLY A 45 -21.84 19.54 -2.66
CA GLY A 45 -22.52 20.81 -2.40
C GLY A 45 -22.36 21.80 -3.57
N LEU A 46 -21.18 21.91 -4.16
CA LEU A 46 -20.94 22.73 -5.36
C LEU A 46 -21.78 22.24 -6.55
N ILE A 47 -21.82 20.94 -6.81
CA ILE A 47 -22.60 20.38 -7.93
C ILE A 47 -24.11 20.60 -7.71
N VAL A 48 -24.62 20.32 -6.49
CA VAL A 48 -26.03 20.53 -6.16
C VAL A 48 -26.40 22.01 -6.21
N GLY A 49 -25.56 22.89 -5.66
CA GLY A 49 -25.78 24.34 -5.69
C GLY A 49 -25.78 24.91 -7.11
N ALA A 50 -24.82 24.52 -7.94
CA ALA A 50 -24.79 24.91 -9.35
C ALA A 50 -26.01 24.38 -10.12
N SER A 51 -26.43 23.15 -9.83
CA SER A 51 -27.62 22.54 -10.42
C SER A 51 -28.91 23.28 -10.02
N LEU A 52 -29.03 23.74 -8.78
CA LEU A 52 -30.14 24.57 -8.32
C LEU A 52 -30.14 25.95 -9.01
N ALA A 53 -28.97 26.60 -9.08
CA ALA A 53 -28.83 27.91 -9.72
C ALA A 53 -29.13 27.88 -11.22
N ALA A 54 -28.78 26.78 -11.91
CA ALA A 54 -29.05 26.58 -13.32
C ALA A 54 -30.51 26.14 -13.61
N GLY A 55 -31.31 25.80 -12.59
CA GLY A 55 -32.65 25.25 -12.77
C GLY A 55 -32.70 23.87 -13.45
N ALA A 56 -31.56 23.17 -13.52
CA ALA A 56 -31.42 21.89 -14.21
C ALA A 56 -30.76 20.85 -13.28
N PRO A 57 -31.44 19.72 -12.97
CA PRO A 57 -30.88 18.71 -12.08
C PRO A 57 -29.65 18.02 -12.71
N ALA A 58 -28.54 17.97 -11.97
CA ALA A 58 -27.39 17.16 -12.36
C ALA A 58 -27.76 15.68 -12.38
N SER A 59 -27.23 14.93 -13.36
CA SER A 59 -27.42 13.48 -13.41
C SER A 59 -26.74 12.81 -12.20
N PRO A 60 -27.43 11.96 -11.42
CA PRO A 60 -26.83 11.27 -10.27
C PRO A 60 -25.60 10.44 -10.65
N VAL A 61 -25.59 9.88 -11.86
CA VAL A 61 -24.44 9.12 -12.38
C VAL A 61 -23.24 10.04 -12.60
N LEU A 62 -23.45 11.23 -13.16
CA LEU A 62 -22.38 12.21 -13.36
C LEU A 62 -21.86 12.76 -12.03
N VAL A 63 -22.74 12.95 -11.04
CA VAL A 63 -22.33 13.30 -9.66
C VAL A 63 -21.40 12.23 -9.10
N LEU A 64 -21.78 10.95 -9.19
CA LEU A 64 -20.93 9.84 -8.73
C LEU A 64 -19.59 9.78 -9.44
N VAL A 65 -19.59 9.90 -10.78
CA VAL A 65 -18.36 9.89 -11.56
C VAL A 65 -17.46 11.06 -11.18
N ALA A 66 -18.02 12.27 -11.03
CA ALA A 66 -17.26 13.45 -10.63
C ALA A 66 -16.67 13.30 -9.22
N LEU A 67 -17.49 12.88 -8.25
CA LEU A 67 -17.03 12.57 -6.89
C LEU A 67 -15.88 11.57 -6.93
N TYR A 68 -16.07 10.45 -7.62
CA TYR A 68 -15.11 9.38 -7.68
C TYR A 68 -13.79 9.79 -8.34
N LEU A 69 -13.84 10.44 -9.50
CA LEU A 69 -12.62 10.88 -10.20
C LEU A 69 -11.83 11.89 -9.38
N VAL A 70 -12.51 12.85 -8.73
CA VAL A 70 -11.84 13.90 -7.97
C VAL A 70 -11.26 13.34 -6.68
N THR A 71 -12.03 12.63 -5.87
CA THR A 71 -11.57 12.16 -4.54
C THR A 71 -10.61 10.98 -4.65
N MET A 72 -10.73 10.13 -5.69
CA MET A 72 -9.84 8.99 -5.91
C MET A 72 -8.70 9.28 -6.88
N ARG A 73 -8.48 10.55 -7.28
CA ARG A 73 -7.45 10.96 -8.25
C ARG A 73 -6.07 10.34 -7.98
N SER A 74 -5.60 10.43 -6.74
CA SER A 74 -4.28 9.92 -6.34
C SER A 74 -4.26 8.40 -6.31
N ARG A 75 -5.37 7.76 -5.93
CA ARG A 75 -5.50 6.31 -5.93
C ARG A 75 -5.42 5.76 -7.34
N TRP A 76 -6.16 6.33 -8.28
CA TRP A 76 -6.11 5.94 -9.69
C TRP A 76 -4.70 6.05 -10.28
N LEU A 77 -4.01 7.15 -10.01
CA LEU A 77 -2.63 7.34 -10.46
C LEU A 77 -1.68 6.28 -9.87
N ALA A 78 -1.83 5.93 -8.59
CA ALA A 78 -1.05 4.89 -7.96
C ALA A 78 -1.33 3.51 -8.58
N GLU A 79 -2.59 3.18 -8.86
CA GLU A 79 -2.98 1.91 -9.50
C GLU A 79 -2.43 1.83 -10.94
N LEU A 80 -2.52 2.91 -11.71
CA LEU A 80 -1.90 3.00 -13.03
C LEU A 80 -0.38 2.86 -12.95
N GLY A 81 0.26 3.47 -11.95
CA GLY A 81 1.69 3.31 -11.67
C GLY A 81 2.05 1.84 -11.47
N THR A 82 1.27 1.11 -10.68
CA THR A 82 1.45 -0.33 -10.43
C THR A 82 1.31 -1.13 -11.71
N LEU A 83 0.28 -0.85 -12.52
CA LEU A 83 0.04 -1.55 -13.79
C LEU A 83 1.22 -1.38 -14.76
N VAL A 84 1.68 -0.15 -14.95
CA VAL A 84 2.78 0.16 -15.86
C VAL A 84 4.12 -0.37 -15.33
N GLY A 85 4.32 -0.36 -14.01
CA GLY A 85 5.49 -0.96 -13.36
C GLY A 85 5.52 -2.49 -13.49
N ARG A 86 4.36 -3.15 -13.56
CA ARG A 86 4.28 -4.59 -13.86
C ARG A 86 4.84 -4.91 -15.25
N GLN A 87 4.60 -4.02 -16.22
CA GLN A 87 5.13 -4.08 -17.59
C GLN A 87 6.62 -3.70 -17.70
N GLY A 88 7.30 -3.38 -16.59
CA GLY A 88 8.73 -3.02 -16.59
C GLY A 88 9.04 -1.58 -16.99
N ARG A 89 8.02 -0.76 -17.25
CA ARG A 89 8.18 0.67 -17.59
C ARG A 89 8.38 1.51 -16.32
N PHE A 90 9.51 1.29 -15.64
CA PHE A 90 9.79 1.84 -14.31
C PHE A 90 9.76 3.37 -14.26
N GLY A 91 10.30 4.08 -15.27
CA GLY A 91 10.33 5.55 -15.29
C GLY A 91 8.93 6.19 -15.33
N LEU A 92 8.04 5.63 -16.16
CA LEU A 92 6.64 6.08 -16.23
C LEU A 92 5.91 5.81 -14.91
N ALA A 93 6.10 4.60 -14.36
CA ALA A 93 5.48 4.24 -13.08
C ALA A 93 5.94 5.16 -11.93
N GLN A 94 7.22 5.52 -11.86
CA GLN A 94 7.72 6.52 -10.91
C GLN A 94 7.06 7.89 -11.10
N SER A 95 6.90 8.33 -12.34
CA SER A 95 6.23 9.61 -12.65
C SER A 95 4.78 9.62 -12.18
N LEU A 96 4.05 8.50 -12.35
CA LEU A 96 2.68 8.35 -11.86
C LEU A 96 2.59 8.36 -10.34
N TYR A 97 3.49 7.67 -9.63
CA TYR A 97 3.53 7.76 -8.17
C TYR A 97 3.88 9.16 -7.67
N SER A 98 4.82 9.85 -8.32
CA SER A 98 5.15 11.24 -8.00
C SER A 98 3.95 12.16 -8.21
N LEU A 99 3.18 11.97 -9.28
CA LEU A 99 1.96 12.75 -9.51
C LEU A 99 0.88 12.41 -8.47
N ALA A 100 0.68 11.14 -8.15
CA ALA A 100 -0.28 10.70 -7.12
C ALA A 100 -0.01 11.38 -5.77
N LEU A 101 1.27 11.49 -5.40
CA LEU A 101 1.71 12.12 -4.15
C LEU A 101 1.65 13.66 -4.21
N ARG A 102 1.71 14.27 -5.40
CA ARG A 102 1.60 15.73 -5.59
C ARG A 102 0.16 16.23 -5.63
N LEU A 103 -0.81 15.40 -6.05
CA LEU A 103 -2.22 15.79 -6.13
C LEU A 103 -2.93 15.77 -4.77
N TRP A 104 -2.21 16.12 -3.70
CA TRP A 104 -2.70 16.15 -2.33
C TRP A 104 -3.56 14.93 -1.98
N PRO A 105 -2.96 13.74 -1.91
CA PRO A 105 -3.67 12.54 -1.50
C PRO A 105 -4.19 12.69 -0.07
N ASP A 106 -5.23 11.94 0.26
CA ASP A 106 -5.53 11.65 1.65
C ASP A 106 -4.54 10.62 2.24
N THR A 107 -4.62 10.39 3.55
CA THR A 107 -3.68 9.51 4.26
C THR A 107 -3.64 8.10 3.67
N ALA A 108 -4.81 7.53 3.39
CA ALA A 108 -4.93 6.18 2.82
C ALA A 108 -4.30 6.10 1.42
N ALA A 109 -4.67 7.01 0.50
CA ALA A 109 -4.11 7.03 -0.84
C ALA A 109 -2.60 7.29 -0.84
N ARG A 110 -2.12 8.15 0.06
CA ARG A 110 -0.68 8.44 0.23
C ARG A 110 0.09 7.19 0.66
N ARG A 111 -0.40 6.47 1.67
CA ARG A 111 0.22 5.23 2.17
C ARG A 111 0.30 4.17 1.07
N ILE A 112 -0.79 3.98 0.32
CA ILE A 112 -0.84 3.07 -0.83
C ILE A 112 0.19 3.46 -1.91
N ALA A 113 0.26 4.75 -2.27
CA ALA A 113 1.20 5.24 -3.26
C ALA A 113 2.66 5.03 -2.83
N LEU A 114 3.01 5.33 -1.56
CA LEU A 114 4.35 5.11 -1.03
C LEU A 114 4.73 3.64 -0.97
N LEU A 115 3.83 2.78 -0.48
CA LEU A 115 4.05 1.34 -0.40
C LEU A 115 4.32 0.74 -1.79
N ASN A 116 3.46 1.07 -2.76
CA ASN A 116 3.59 0.56 -4.13
C ASN A 116 4.84 1.11 -4.82
N ARG A 117 5.21 2.38 -4.56
CA ARG A 117 6.46 2.96 -5.06
C ARG A 117 7.70 2.28 -4.47
N GLY A 118 7.67 1.93 -3.18
CA GLY A 118 8.73 1.16 -2.53
C GLY A 118 8.88 -0.24 -3.14
N ALA A 119 7.77 -0.94 -3.33
CA ALA A 119 7.74 -2.24 -4.03
C ALA A 119 8.27 -2.14 -5.47
N LEU A 120 7.95 -1.06 -6.18
CA LEU A 120 8.50 -0.79 -7.51
C LEU A 120 10.02 -0.62 -7.47
N TRP A 121 10.57 0.09 -6.48
CA TRP A 121 12.01 0.26 -6.35
C TRP A 121 12.73 -1.06 -6.05
N VAL A 122 12.14 -1.92 -5.21
CA VAL A 122 12.62 -3.29 -5.02
C VAL A 122 12.63 -4.01 -6.37
N LYS A 123 11.52 -4.02 -7.11
CA LYS A 123 11.45 -4.70 -8.41
C LYS A 123 12.46 -4.14 -9.42
N ALA A 124 12.69 -2.83 -9.42
CA ALA A 124 13.63 -2.13 -10.29
C ALA A 124 15.10 -2.30 -9.88
N GLY A 125 15.41 -3.08 -8.83
CA GLY A 125 16.80 -3.31 -8.41
C GLY A 125 17.45 -2.13 -7.69
N ASN A 126 16.66 -1.20 -7.15
CA ASN A 126 17.16 -0.03 -6.42
C ASN A 126 16.77 -0.12 -4.93
N PRO A 127 17.39 -1.01 -4.14
CA PRO A 127 16.98 -1.27 -2.76
C PRO A 127 17.19 -0.08 -1.81
N GLN A 128 18.14 0.82 -2.08
CA GLN A 128 18.34 2.05 -1.28
C GLN A 128 17.10 2.96 -1.34
N ARG A 129 16.60 3.23 -2.56
CA ARG A 129 15.39 4.04 -2.75
C ARG A 129 14.14 3.37 -2.19
N ALA A 130 14.10 2.04 -2.20
CA ALA A 130 13.01 1.32 -1.54
C ALA A 130 13.00 1.59 -0.03
N ARG A 131 14.17 1.55 0.63
CA ARG A 131 14.31 1.85 2.06
C ARG A 131 13.91 3.28 2.40
N GLU A 132 14.41 4.26 1.64
CA GLU A 132 14.10 5.68 1.84
C GLU A 132 12.58 5.98 1.83
N VAL A 133 11.82 5.20 1.06
CA VAL A 133 10.36 5.36 0.96
C VAL A 133 9.61 4.55 2.02
N LEU A 134 10.08 3.33 2.33
CA LEU A 134 9.34 2.39 3.18
C LEU A 134 9.66 2.51 4.68
N GLU A 135 10.88 2.90 5.06
CA GLU A 135 11.24 3.06 6.48
C GLU A 135 10.41 4.15 7.16
N PRO A 136 10.24 5.37 6.58
CA PRO A 136 9.40 6.40 7.18
C PRO A 136 7.92 5.98 7.23
N LEU A 137 7.46 5.20 6.26
CA LEU A 137 6.08 4.70 6.23
C LEU A 137 5.77 3.80 7.46
N LEU A 138 6.75 2.99 7.90
CA LEU A 138 6.61 2.16 9.10
C LEU A 138 6.65 2.95 10.42
N GLN A 139 7.11 4.19 10.40
CA GLN A 139 7.08 5.08 11.57
C GLN A 139 5.75 5.83 11.72
N GLU A 140 4.83 5.69 10.77
CA GLU A 140 3.51 6.31 10.87
C GLU A 140 2.64 5.59 11.89
N GLU A 141 2.00 6.37 12.75
CA GLU A 141 0.95 5.91 13.65
C GLU A 141 -0.24 5.33 12.86
N ASP A 142 -0.93 4.35 13.43
CA ASP A 142 -2.10 3.71 12.84
C ASP A 142 -1.88 3.14 11.43
N LEU A 143 -0.67 2.67 11.13
CA LEU A 143 -0.44 1.92 9.89
C LEU A 143 -1.17 0.57 9.99
N SER A 144 -2.14 0.35 9.09
CA SER A 144 -2.90 -0.90 9.09
C SER A 144 -1.95 -2.12 9.04
N PRO A 145 -2.28 -3.24 9.71
CA PRO A 145 -1.47 -4.46 9.72
C PRO A 145 -1.09 -4.95 8.31
N ARG A 146 -2.01 -4.79 7.35
CA ARG A 146 -1.78 -5.12 5.94
C ARG A 146 -0.67 -4.29 5.30
N HIS A 147 -0.68 -2.97 5.51
CA HIS A 147 0.35 -2.07 4.98
C HIS A 147 1.70 -2.28 5.68
N ALA A 148 1.69 -2.52 7.00
CA ALA A 148 2.88 -2.85 7.76
C ALA A 148 3.52 -4.14 7.23
N ALA A 149 2.76 -5.23 7.10
CA ALA A 149 3.25 -6.51 6.57
C ALA A 149 3.85 -6.36 5.16
N ALA A 150 3.19 -5.59 4.28
CA ALA A 150 3.68 -5.31 2.94
C ALA A 150 4.99 -4.51 2.94
N ALA A 151 5.09 -3.47 3.78
CA ALA A 151 6.29 -2.64 3.89
C ALA A 151 7.47 -3.43 4.46
N HIS A 152 7.25 -4.19 5.54
CA HIS A 152 8.25 -5.08 6.12
C HIS A 152 8.73 -6.12 5.12
N TYR A 153 7.85 -6.78 4.37
CA TYR A 153 8.26 -7.75 3.36
C TYR A 153 9.15 -7.12 2.27
N ASN A 154 8.76 -5.95 1.74
CA ASN A 154 9.54 -5.26 0.72
C ASN A 154 10.89 -4.75 1.27
N LEU A 155 10.93 -4.28 2.52
CA LEU A 155 12.18 -3.91 3.19
C LEU A 155 13.08 -5.12 3.40
N GLY A 156 12.52 -6.29 3.75
CA GLY A 156 13.27 -7.54 3.85
C GLY A 156 14.00 -7.86 2.55
N ILE A 157 13.30 -7.80 1.40
CA ILE A 157 13.93 -7.99 0.09
C ILE A 157 14.96 -6.89 -0.20
N ALA A 158 14.67 -5.64 0.14
CA ALA A 158 15.60 -4.53 -0.09
C ALA A 158 16.91 -4.73 0.69
N TYR A 159 16.82 -5.08 1.98
CA TYR A 159 17.98 -5.35 2.82
C TYR A 159 18.76 -6.59 2.40
N GLU A 160 18.08 -7.63 1.93
CA GLU A 160 18.73 -8.82 1.36
C GLU A 160 19.58 -8.45 0.14
N ARG A 161 19.04 -7.63 -0.78
CA ARG A 161 19.77 -7.13 -1.96
C ARG A 161 20.91 -6.17 -1.62
N LEU A 162 20.90 -5.59 -0.42
CA LEU A 162 22.00 -4.77 0.10
C LEU A 162 23.07 -5.58 0.81
N GLY A 163 22.94 -6.91 0.88
CA GLY A 163 23.84 -7.78 1.65
C GLY A 163 23.64 -7.71 3.17
N GLN A 164 22.60 -7.01 3.64
CA GLN A 164 22.32 -6.82 5.07
C GLN A 164 21.33 -7.89 5.55
N GLY A 165 21.76 -9.16 5.50
CA GLY A 165 20.90 -10.31 5.70
C GLY A 165 20.21 -10.37 7.07
N ASP A 166 20.83 -9.87 8.12
CA ASP A 166 20.24 -9.94 9.48
C ASP A 166 19.10 -8.94 9.65
N ARG A 167 19.24 -7.74 9.08
CA ARG A 167 18.13 -6.79 8.96
C ARG A 167 17.01 -7.35 8.10
N ALA A 168 17.36 -8.03 7.01
CA ALA A 168 16.36 -8.67 6.15
C ALA A 168 15.54 -9.71 6.93
N VAL A 169 16.17 -10.54 7.76
CA VAL A 169 15.45 -11.51 8.63
C VAL A 169 14.53 -10.80 9.61
N GLY A 170 15.00 -9.74 10.27
CA GLY A 170 14.16 -8.96 11.18
C GLY A 170 12.90 -8.44 10.49
N HIS A 171 13.05 -7.87 9.28
CA HIS A 171 11.90 -7.40 8.50
C HIS A 171 11.00 -8.53 7.99
N PHE A 172 11.54 -9.70 7.61
CA PHE A 172 10.70 -10.84 7.22
C PHE A 172 9.88 -11.38 8.40
N ASN A 173 10.47 -11.50 9.59
CA ASN A 173 9.75 -11.90 10.80
C ASN A 173 8.65 -10.89 11.14
N ALA A 174 8.98 -9.59 11.12
CA ALA A 174 7.99 -8.54 11.36
C ALA A 174 6.84 -8.55 10.33
N ALA A 175 7.08 -8.94 9.07
CA ALA A 175 6.02 -9.10 8.08
C ALA A 175 5.06 -10.24 8.43
N ILE A 176 5.59 -11.34 8.98
CA ILE A 176 4.81 -12.51 9.42
C ILE A 176 4.00 -12.14 10.66
N GLU A 177 4.61 -11.47 11.63
CA GLU A 177 3.96 -11.01 12.87
C GLU A 177 2.86 -9.99 12.60
N ALA A 178 3.11 -9.03 11.70
CA ALA A 178 2.15 -7.97 11.38
C ALA A 178 0.85 -8.51 10.77
N LEU A 179 0.92 -9.50 9.87
CA LEU A 179 -0.28 -10.11 9.30
C LEU A 179 -0.05 -11.58 8.93
N PRO A 180 -0.19 -12.50 9.91
CA PRO A 180 0.00 -13.93 9.70
C PRO A 180 -0.92 -14.48 8.60
N GLY A 181 -0.42 -15.43 7.80
CA GLY A 181 -1.17 -16.06 6.71
C GLY A 181 -1.43 -15.16 5.49
N SER A 182 -1.00 -13.90 5.50
CA SER A 182 -1.06 -13.04 4.32
C SER A 182 -0.08 -13.47 3.23
N LEU A 183 -0.30 -13.02 2.00
CA LEU A 183 0.65 -13.24 0.90
C LEU A 183 2.05 -12.70 1.21
N TYR A 184 2.14 -11.62 1.99
CA TYR A 184 3.42 -11.04 2.42
C TYR A 184 4.11 -11.92 3.46
N ALA A 185 3.36 -12.46 4.43
CA ALA A 185 3.87 -13.42 5.41
C ALA A 185 4.37 -14.71 4.72
N LEU A 186 3.58 -15.28 3.79
CA LEU A 186 4.00 -16.46 3.02
C LEU A 186 5.25 -16.19 2.18
N GLY A 187 5.34 -15.00 1.56
CA GLY A 187 6.52 -14.55 0.84
C GLY A 187 7.75 -14.43 1.75
N ALA A 188 7.58 -13.88 2.95
CA ALA A 188 8.61 -13.74 3.97
C ALA A 188 9.10 -15.11 4.48
N GLU A 189 8.18 -16.03 4.80
CA GLU A 189 8.51 -17.40 5.17
C GLU A 189 9.33 -18.11 4.09
N ALA A 190 8.93 -17.97 2.82
CA ALA A 190 9.65 -18.56 1.71
C ALA A 190 11.07 -17.99 1.59
N ALA A 191 11.26 -16.68 1.80
CA ALA A 191 12.58 -16.05 1.82
C ALA A 191 13.45 -16.57 2.97
N LEU A 192 12.90 -16.65 4.18
CA LEU A 192 13.60 -17.19 5.36
C LEU A 192 14.02 -18.66 5.17
N ARG A 193 13.13 -19.49 4.61
CA ARG A 193 13.43 -20.90 4.29
C ARG A 193 14.55 -21.02 3.26
N ARG A 194 14.58 -20.18 2.22
CA ARG A 194 15.68 -20.15 1.24
C ARG A 194 17.01 -19.78 1.91
N ARG A 195 17.02 -18.78 2.80
CA ARG A 195 18.23 -18.40 3.54
C ARG A 195 18.74 -19.54 4.42
N ARG A 196 17.85 -20.24 5.14
CA ARG A 196 18.23 -21.40 5.97
C ARG A 196 18.83 -22.54 5.16
N LYS A 197 18.32 -22.81 3.94
CA LYS A 197 18.86 -23.84 3.05
C LYS A 197 20.20 -23.45 2.42
N GLY A 198 20.44 -22.15 2.20
CA GLY A 198 21.70 -21.63 1.67
C GLY A 198 22.79 -21.48 2.73
N ALA A 199 22.43 -21.42 4.02
CA ALA A 199 23.37 -21.51 5.12
C ALA A 199 23.78 -22.97 5.30
N ALA A 200 25.05 -23.30 5.05
CA ALA A 200 25.58 -24.63 5.35
C ALA A 200 25.32 -24.96 6.84
N PRO A 201 25.03 -26.22 7.21
CA PRO A 201 24.92 -26.61 8.60
C PRO A 201 26.23 -26.24 9.33
N PRO A 202 26.17 -25.79 10.60
CA PRO A 202 27.38 -25.56 11.38
C PRO A 202 28.25 -26.82 11.33
N ALA A 203 29.53 -26.65 11.02
CA ALA A 203 30.48 -27.76 10.97
C ALA A 203 30.38 -28.54 12.29
N GLU A 204 30.13 -29.85 12.18
CA GLU A 204 30.13 -30.74 13.34
C GLU A 204 31.44 -30.51 14.12
N PRO A 205 31.39 -30.42 15.47
CA PRO A 205 32.60 -30.39 16.26
C PRO A 205 33.43 -31.61 15.89
N GLN A 206 34.61 -31.38 15.30
CA GLN A 206 35.51 -32.47 14.95
C GLN A 206 35.79 -33.24 16.23
N ALA A 207 35.35 -34.51 16.27
CA ALA A 207 35.66 -35.40 17.37
C ALA A 207 37.19 -35.39 17.57
N PRO A 208 37.69 -35.39 18.83
CA PRO A 208 39.11 -35.46 19.09
C PRO A 208 39.69 -36.64 18.32
N LYS A 209 40.73 -36.39 17.53
CA LYS A 209 41.48 -37.48 16.89
C LYS A 209 42.01 -38.34 18.03
N GLU A 210 41.54 -39.58 18.11
CA GLU A 210 42.19 -40.59 18.94
C GLU A 210 43.60 -40.76 18.37
N ASP A 211 44.57 -40.20 19.08
CA ASP A 211 45.97 -40.48 18.87
C ASP A 211 46.14 -41.97 19.12
N LYS A 212 46.26 -42.75 18.03
CA LYS A 212 46.67 -44.14 18.11
C LYS A 212 48.11 -44.14 18.59
N GLU A 213 48.29 -44.48 19.86
CA GLU A 213 49.59 -44.88 20.41
C GLU A 213 50.09 -46.08 19.59
N ASP A 214 51.10 -45.82 18.76
CA ASP A 214 51.94 -46.84 18.13
C ASP A 214 52.80 -47.45 19.24
N GLU A 215 52.36 -48.56 19.82
CA GLU A 215 53.24 -49.47 20.57
C GLU A 215 53.76 -50.56 19.62
N GLY A 216 55.02 -50.40 19.23
CA GLY A 216 55.86 -51.43 18.62
C GLY A 216 56.95 -51.89 19.58
#